data_AF-A0A6J1VKK0-F1
#
_entry.id   AF-A0A6J1VKK0-F1
#
_cell.length_a   1.000
_cell.length_b   1.000
_cell.length_c   1.000
_cell.angle_alpha   90.00
_cell.angle_beta   90.00
_cell.angle_gamma   90.00
#
_symmetry.space_group_name_H-M   'P 1'
#
loop_
_entity.id
_entity.type
_entity.pdbx_description
1 polymer ?
#
loop_
_entity_poly.entity_id
_entity_poly.type
_entity_poly.pdbx_seq_one_letter_code
_entity_poly.pdbx_strand_id
1 'polypeptide(L)'
;MEPLGTSAWKGCAALCQKDLSYLQQWLEAFVANFEKIIAVHSLEPRRPEDSISEIPLLPLNVLQVLTQQLTSSVSQISRDEVAEPGLKQALLLTKFFIIICRNLENVQADRPPLFVHDLIVLLSTCSKKLNSFHTEAWPHQGQLENVTLYALHLCECLFDPYQTWRRQLSGEIVSAKEKNKYKFAPAALPLEFSSFFEECFETDRELPECLQLRLIHLLGAIISGSKQNALQMTTPLVVEGLMLVLRRWCLPASGPTKDPQLLQMTLKSVVSMVHVLHTSSPSQRAVEIRAILESFFKVLNADQPLASLEGSPGPHWEEKLITLRVNMLEEEEEEEEEEDVCWAYGGHQRRCHVPRMSVR
;
A
#
# COMPACT_ATOMS: atom_id res chain seq x y z
N MET A 1 60.81 -13.52 -16.60
CA MET A 1 59.58 -12.70 -16.60
C MET A 1 58.59 -13.37 -15.66
N GLU A 2 58.54 -12.90 -14.41
CA GLU A 2 57.50 -13.30 -13.46
C GLU A 2 56.14 -12.70 -13.89
N PRO A 3 55.01 -13.38 -13.62
CA PRO A 3 53.70 -12.88 -14.03
C PRO A 3 53.22 -11.81 -13.05
N LEU A 4 53.34 -10.54 -13.44
CA LEU A 4 52.83 -9.34 -12.75
C LEU A 4 51.28 -9.22 -12.74
N GLY A 5 50.54 -10.32 -12.85
CA GLY A 5 49.11 -10.29 -13.16
C GLY A 5 48.14 -10.69 -12.03
N THR A 6 48.57 -11.42 -11.00
CA THR A 6 47.63 -12.06 -10.05
C THR A 6 47.54 -11.42 -8.67
N SER A 7 48.53 -10.62 -8.25
CA SER A 7 48.54 -9.94 -6.95
C SER A 7 47.67 -8.67 -6.94
N ALA A 8 47.67 -7.90 -8.03
CA ALA A 8 46.88 -6.67 -8.15
C ALA A 8 45.36 -6.94 -8.12
N TRP A 9 44.90 -8.00 -8.79
CA TRP A 9 43.49 -8.39 -8.81
C TRP A 9 43.00 -8.90 -7.46
N LYS A 10 43.84 -9.67 -6.74
CA LYS A 10 43.57 -10.07 -5.35
C LYS A 10 43.55 -8.86 -4.40
N GLY A 11 44.43 -7.89 -4.62
CA GLY A 11 44.46 -6.62 -3.88
C GLY A 11 43.20 -5.79 -4.07
N CYS A 12 42.76 -5.61 -5.33
CA CYS A 12 41.53 -4.88 -5.65
C CYS A 12 40.27 -5.58 -5.12
N ALA A 13 40.18 -6.92 -5.22
CA ALA A 13 39.08 -7.68 -4.66
C ALA A 13 39.02 -7.57 -3.12
N ALA A 14 40.17 -7.62 -2.45
CA ALA A 14 40.25 -7.45 -1.00
C ALA A 14 39.92 -6.01 -0.55
N LEU A 15 40.28 -5.00 -1.34
CA LEU A 15 39.91 -3.61 -1.08
C LEU A 15 38.38 -3.41 -1.20
N CYS A 16 37.79 -3.93 -2.29
CA CYS A 16 36.36 -3.87 -2.54
C CYS A 16 35.53 -4.61 -1.48
N GLN A 17 36.01 -5.77 -1.00
CA GLN A 17 35.38 -6.49 0.11
C GLN A 17 35.41 -5.70 1.43
N LYS A 18 36.50 -4.98 1.71
CA LYS A 18 36.58 -4.09 2.88
C LYS A 18 35.58 -2.95 2.74
N ASP A 19 35.50 -2.31 1.58
CA ASP A 19 34.57 -1.21 1.33
C ASP A 19 33.10 -1.65 1.50
N LEU A 20 32.74 -2.84 1.01
CA LEU A 20 31.41 -3.42 1.23
C LEU A 20 31.13 -3.70 2.71
N SER A 21 32.14 -4.19 3.46
CA SER A 21 31.98 -4.43 4.90
C SER A 21 31.79 -3.13 5.69
N TYR A 22 32.49 -2.06 5.32
CA TYR A 22 32.30 -0.74 5.91
C TYR A 22 30.93 -0.16 5.59
N LEU A 23 30.47 -0.29 4.34
CA LEU A 23 29.14 0.13 3.94
C LEU A 23 28.06 -0.61 4.75
N GLN A 24 28.20 -1.92 4.93
CA GLN A 24 27.28 -2.72 5.73
C GLN A 24 27.23 -2.24 7.20
N GLN A 25 28.39 -2.05 7.83
CA GLN A 25 28.46 -1.55 9.22
C GLN A 25 27.85 -0.15 9.35
N TRP A 26 28.12 0.72 8.38
CA TRP A 26 27.52 2.05 8.35
C TRP A 26 26.00 1.98 8.21
N LEU A 27 25.49 1.10 7.35
CA LEU A 27 24.06 0.91 7.12
C LEU A 27 23.36 0.43 8.39
N GLU A 28 23.94 -0.55 9.08
CA GLU A 28 23.44 -1.07 10.36
C GLU A 28 23.43 0.02 11.45
N ALA A 29 24.53 0.76 11.59
CA ALA A 29 24.63 1.85 12.55
C ALA A 29 23.64 2.99 12.25
N PHE A 30 23.47 3.33 10.97
CA PHE A 30 22.53 4.36 10.53
C PHE A 30 21.09 3.94 10.84
N VAL A 31 20.69 2.73 10.46
CA VAL A 31 19.33 2.23 10.72
C VAL A 31 19.07 2.16 12.22
N ALA A 32 20.02 1.69 13.01
CA ALA A 32 19.89 1.65 14.48
C ALA A 32 19.67 3.05 15.09
N ASN A 33 20.36 4.07 14.58
CA ASN A 33 20.23 5.44 15.08
C ASN A 33 18.83 6.05 14.82
N PHE A 34 18.20 5.67 13.71
CA PHE A 34 16.91 6.20 13.28
C PHE A 34 15.76 5.18 13.37
N GLU A 35 15.94 4.02 14.00
CA GLU A 35 14.92 2.96 13.95
C GLU A 35 13.57 3.39 14.53
N LYS A 36 13.59 4.19 15.60
CA LYS A 36 12.39 4.69 16.29
C LYS A 36 11.48 5.49 15.39
N ILE A 37 12.03 6.18 14.40
CA ILE A 37 11.22 7.05 13.56
C ILE A 37 10.31 6.20 12.69
N ILE A 38 10.76 5.05 12.18
CA ILE A 38 10.04 4.18 11.23
C ILE A 38 8.58 3.94 11.65
N ALA A 39 8.32 3.60 12.92
CA ALA A 39 6.96 3.44 13.46
C ALA A 39 6.04 2.50 12.63
N VAL A 40 6.61 1.45 12.04
CA VAL A 40 5.93 0.55 11.07
C VAL A 40 4.62 -0.05 11.60
N HIS A 41 4.52 -0.32 12.90
CA HIS A 41 3.35 -0.95 13.52
C HIS A 41 2.23 0.04 13.84
N SER A 42 2.50 1.36 13.81
CA SER A 42 1.47 2.36 14.02
C SER A 42 0.64 2.58 12.74
N LEU A 43 -0.66 2.79 12.90
CA LEU A 43 -1.57 3.30 11.87
C LEU A 43 -2.00 4.75 12.15
N GLU A 44 -1.59 5.32 13.27
CA GLU A 44 -1.84 6.72 13.62
C GLU A 44 -1.11 7.66 12.65
N PRO A 45 -1.70 8.83 12.33
CA PRO A 45 -1.01 9.87 11.59
C PRO A 45 0.12 10.48 12.41
N ARG A 46 1.21 10.81 11.73
CA ARG A 46 2.32 11.60 12.27
C ARG A 46 2.11 13.06 11.90
N ARG A 47 2.67 13.98 12.70
CA ARG A 47 2.61 15.39 12.36
C ARG A 47 3.53 15.65 11.16
N PRO A 48 3.08 16.33 10.09
CA PRO A 48 3.91 16.68 8.93
C PRO A 48 5.16 17.49 9.29
N GLU A 49 5.06 18.27 10.37
CA GLU A 49 6.11 19.12 10.96
C GLU A 49 7.28 18.31 11.53
N ASP A 50 7.10 17.01 11.80
CA ASP A 50 8.13 16.11 12.36
C ASP A 50 9.20 15.73 11.31
N SER A 51 9.40 16.57 10.29
CA SER A 51 10.45 16.42 9.29
C SER A 51 11.81 16.54 9.97
N ILE A 52 12.49 15.40 10.13
CA ILE A 52 13.72 15.30 10.90
C ILE A 52 14.84 15.96 10.10
N SER A 53 15.20 17.19 10.50
CA SER A 53 16.30 17.97 9.91
C SER A 53 17.67 17.27 10.00
N GLU A 54 17.76 16.18 10.75
CA GLU A 54 18.96 15.37 10.95
C GLU A 54 19.16 14.29 9.86
N ILE A 55 18.16 14.01 9.01
CA ILE A 55 18.27 12.98 7.97
C ILE A 55 19.03 13.54 6.75
N PRO A 56 20.16 12.95 6.36
CA PRO A 56 21.00 13.49 5.28
C PRO A 56 20.38 13.29 3.89
N LEU A 57 20.92 14.03 2.93
CA LEU A 57 20.67 13.75 1.51
C LEU A 57 21.43 12.51 1.06
N LEU A 58 20.81 11.69 0.20
CA LEU A 58 21.41 10.46 -0.32
C LEU A 58 22.12 10.70 -1.66
N PRO A 59 23.45 10.49 -1.75
CA PRO A 59 24.15 10.57 -3.03
C PRO A 59 23.66 9.48 -4.00
N LEU A 60 23.50 9.85 -5.28
CA LEU A 60 22.98 8.95 -6.32
C LEU A 60 23.79 7.65 -6.46
N ASN A 61 25.12 7.73 -6.33
CA ASN A 61 25.99 6.55 -6.43
C ASN A 61 25.74 5.55 -5.29
N VAL A 62 25.48 6.05 -4.07
CA VAL A 62 25.15 5.20 -2.92
C VAL A 62 23.80 4.54 -3.15
N LEU A 63 22.81 5.30 -3.64
CA LEU A 63 21.50 4.78 -4.00
C LEU A 63 21.61 3.62 -5.02
N GLN A 64 22.42 3.77 -6.08
CA GLN A 64 22.63 2.71 -7.08
C GLN A 64 23.19 1.42 -6.46
N VAL A 65 24.19 1.53 -5.58
CA VAL A 65 24.80 0.37 -4.91
C VAL A 65 23.77 -0.31 -3.99
N LEU A 66 23.00 0.45 -3.22
CA LEU A 66 21.98 -0.09 -2.33
C LEU A 66 20.82 -0.74 -3.10
N THR A 67 20.44 -0.18 -4.25
CA THR A 67 19.47 -0.81 -5.16
C THR A 67 19.98 -2.16 -5.67
N GLN A 68 21.24 -2.25 -6.12
CA GLN A 68 21.84 -3.52 -6.56
C GLN A 68 21.89 -4.58 -5.43
N GLN A 69 22.13 -4.14 -4.19
CA GLN A 69 22.07 -5.04 -3.03
C GLN A 69 20.63 -5.52 -2.78
N LEU A 70 19.62 -4.67 -2.99
CA LEU A 70 18.20 -5.07 -2.88
C LEU A 70 17.85 -6.12 -3.95
N THR A 71 18.22 -5.90 -5.22
CA THR A 71 18.04 -6.87 -6.31
C THR A 71 18.68 -8.22 -5.98
N SER A 72 19.89 -8.19 -5.43
CA SER A 72 20.63 -9.39 -5.02
C SER A 72 19.91 -10.11 -3.87
N SER A 73 19.36 -9.36 -2.92
CA SER A 73 18.59 -9.89 -1.79
C SER A 73 17.31 -10.57 -2.26
N VAL A 74 16.57 -9.97 -3.19
CA VAL A 74 15.36 -10.56 -3.81
C VAL A 74 15.68 -11.87 -4.54
N SER A 75 16.81 -11.90 -5.25
CA SER A 75 17.29 -13.11 -5.92
C SER A 75 17.62 -14.25 -4.94
N GLN A 76 18.14 -13.91 -3.76
CA GLN A 76 18.40 -14.85 -2.68
C GLN A 76 17.11 -15.33 -2.00
N ILE A 77 16.15 -14.42 -1.72
CA ILE A 77 14.85 -14.76 -1.13
C ILE A 77 14.11 -15.79 -2.00
N SER A 78 14.24 -15.70 -3.32
CA SER A 78 13.63 -16.63 -4.27
C SER A 78 14.19 -18.06 -4.18
N ARG A 79 15.33 -18.28 -3.51
CA ARG A 79 16.01 -19.57 -3.35
C ARG A 79 16.00 -20.01 -1.88
N ASP A 80 15.33 -21.10 -1.55
CA ASP A 80 15.06 -21.48 -0.15
C ASP A 80 16.32 -21.64 0.72
N GLU A 81 17.41 -22.18 0.17
CA GLU A 81 18.67 -22.41 0.89
C GLU A 81 19.37 -21.13 1.38
N VAL A 82 19.16 -20.00 0.70
CA VAL A 82 19.81 -18.72 0.97
C VAL A 82 18.79 -17.61 1.23
N ALA A 83 17.56 -17.97 1.56
CA ALA A 83 16.49 -17.01 1.74
C ALA A 83 16.66 -16.15 3.00
N GLU A 84 17.13 -16.73 4.12
CA GLU A 84 17.34 -16.00 5.38
C GLU A 84 18.30 -14.81 5.26
N PRO A 85 19.54 -14.94 4.73
CA PRO A 85 20.42 -13.80 4.56
C PRO A 85 19.83 -12.75 3.60
N GLY A 86 19.11 -13.19 2.56
CA GLY A 86 18.40 -12.29 1.65
C GLY A 86 17.30 -11.49 2.36
N LEU A 87 16.51 -12.13 3.24
CA LEU A 87 15.48 -11.46 4.04
C LEU A 87 16.09 -10.43 5.00
N LYS A 88 17.18 -10.78 5.69
CA LYS A 88 17.88 -9.87 6.60
C LYS A 88 18.40 -8.63 5.88
N GLN A 89 19.04 -8.81 4.72
CA GLN A 89 19.55 -7.68 3.94
C GLN A 89 18.42 -6.84 3.35
N ALA A 90 17.37 -7.47 2.80
CA ALA A 90 16.20 -6.75 2.28
C ALA A 90 15.52 -5.92 3.38
N LEU A 91 15.38 -6.46 4.59
CA LEU A 91 14.82 -5.73 5.74
C LEU A 91 15.67 -4.50 6.07
N LEU A 92 17.00 -4.67 6.18
CA LEU A 92 17.91 -3.58 6.51
C LEU A 92 17.86 -2.45 5.46
N LEU A 93 17.88 -2.80 4.18
CA LEU A 93 17.77 -1.84 3.08
C LEU A 93 16.41 -1.15 3.06
N THR A 94 15.32 -1.89 3.30
CA THR A 94 13.98 -1.31 3.36
C THR A 94 13.84 -0.32 4.52
N LYS A 95 14.37 -0.67 5.71
CA LYS A 95 14.44 0.25 6.86
C LYS A 95 15.21 1.52 6.52
N PHE A 96 16.39 1.37 5.89
CA PHE A 96 17.19 2.49 5.43
C PHE A 96 16.42 3.39 4.46
N PHE A 97 15.76 2.81 3.46
CA PHE A 97 14.98 3.58 2.48
C PHE A 97 13.78 4.29 3.13
N ILE A 98 13.11 3.70 4.12
CA ILE A 98 12.06 4.39 4.88
C ILE A 98 12.64 5.61 5.58
N ILE A 99 13.78 5.45 6.27
CA ILE A 99 14.43 6.55 6.98
C ILE A 99 14.83 7.65 5.99
N ILE A 100 15.56 7.32 4.93
CA ILE A 100 16.10 8.33 4.02
C ILE A 100 14.99 9.07 3.24
N CYS A 101 13.90 8.38 2.90
CA CYS A 101 12.76 8.99 2.19
C CYS A 101 11.87 9.84 3.10
N ARG A 102 12.07 9.83 4.43
CA ARG A 102 11.42 10.81 5.32
C ARG A 102 11.98 12.21 5.17
N ASN A 103 13.22 12.34 4.72
CA ASN A 103 13.65 13.59 4.12
C ASN A 103 13.13 13.61 2.68
N LEU A 104 12.03 14.32 2.47
CA LEU A 104 11.32 14.38 1.19
C LEU A 104 12.18 15.00 0.06
N GLU A 105 13.28 15.68 0.37
CA GLU A 105 14.24 16.14 -0.64
C GLU A 105 14.98 14.98 -1.33
N ASN A 106 14.96 13.78 -0.74
CA ASN A 106 15.49 12.56 -1.35
C ASN A 106 14.51 11.90 -2.34
N VAL A 107 13.26 12.37 -2.42
CA VAL A 107 12.22 11.79 -3.28
C VAL A 107 11.91 12.76 -4.43
N GLN A 108 12.00 12.25 -5.65
CA GLN A 108 11.65 13.00 -6.85
C GLN A 108 10.18 12.73 -7.19
N ALA A 109 9.42 13.77 -7.50
CA ALA A 109 7.99 13.66 -7.74
C ALA A 109 7.66 13.13 -9.16
N ASP A 110 8.49 13.46 -10.13
CA ASP A 110 8.26 13.18 -11.56
C ASP A 110 8.59 11.74 -11.96
N ARG A 111 9.40 11.04 -11.15
CA ARG A 111 9.79 9.66 -11.41
C ARG A 111 9.92 8.85 -10.12
N PRO A 112 9.61 7.55 -10.15
CA PRO A 112 9.86 6.70 -8.99
C PRO A 112 11.36 6.63 -8.67
N PRO A 113 11.76 6.63 -7.38
CA PRO A 113 13.14 6.35 -6.99
C PRO A 113 13.67 5.03 -7.58
N LEU A 114 14.99 4.96 -7.81
CA LEU A 114 15.62 3.82 -8.50
C LEU A 114 15.30 2.46 -7.89
N PHE A 115 15.16 2.38 -6.57
CA PHE A 115 14.88 1.13 -5.86
C PHE A 115 13.42 0.67 -5.94
N VAL A 116 12.48 1.51 -6.41
CA VAL A 116 11.05 1.21 -6.33
C VAL A 116 10.67 0.01 -7.18
N HIS A 117 11.31 -0.17 -8.34
CA HIS A 117 11.10 -1.37 -9.15
C HIS A 117 11.47 -2.64 -8.36
N ASP A 118 12.69 -2.68 -7.80
CA ASP A 118 13.14 -3.81 -6.97
C ASP A 118 12.30 -4.01 -5.71
N LEU A 119 11.72 -2.94 -5.16
CA LEU A 119 10.78 -3.00 -4.04
C LEU A 119 9.47 -3.70 -4.43
N ILE A 120 8.94 -3.42 -5.63
CA ILE A 120 7.73 -4.11 -6.14
C ILE A 120 8.06 -5.58 -6.40
N VAL A 121 9.22 -5.88 -6.99
CA VAL A 121 9.65 -7.28 -7.20
C VAL A 121 9.82 -8.00 -5.85
N LEU A 122 10.38 -7.34 -4.83
CA LEU A 122 10.46 -7.87 -3.46
C LEU A 122 9.05 -8.21 -2.94
N LEU A 123 8.12 -7.27 -3.01
CA LEU A 123 6.74 -7.46 -2.55
C LEU A 123 6.06 -8.63 -3.29
N SER A 124 6.13 -8.68 -4.62
CA SER A 124 5.57 -9.80 -5.41
C SER A 124 6.20 -11.14 -5.02
N THR A 125 7.52 -11.21 -4.85
CA THR A 125 8.21 -12.43 -4.42
C THR A 125 7.77 -12.87 -3.02
N CYS A 126 7.67 -11.93 -2.07
CA CYS A 126 7.23 -12.22 -0.72
C CYS A 126 5.76 -12.68 -0.69
N SER A 127 4.86 -12.00 -1.40
CA SER A 127 3.45 -12.37 -1.51
C SER A 127 3.28 -13.76 -2.12
N LYS A 128 4.00 -14.07 -3.21
CA LYS A 128 3.97 -15.40 -3.85
C LYS A 128 4.45 -16.49 -2.91
N LYS A 129 5.51 -16.23 -2.12
CA LYS A 129 5.98 -17.17 -1.11
C LYS A 129 4.99 -17.36 0.03
N LEU A 130 4.44 -16.29 0.60
CA LEU A 130 3.41 -16.38 1.65
C LEU A 130 2.20 -17.20 1.19
N ASN A 131 1.79 -17.06 -0.06
CA ASN A 131 0.70 -17.82 -0.66
C ASN A 131 1.06 -19.27 -1.06
N SER A 132 2.34 -19.66 -1.03
CA SER A 132 2.76 -21.02 -1.44
C SER A 132 2.73 -22.04 -0.30
N PHE A 133 2.65 -21.58 0.95
CA PHE A 133 2.74 -22.43 2.14
C PHE A 133 1.35 -22.74 2.70
N HIS A 134 0.70 -23.79 2.16
CA HIS A 134 -0.60 -24.26 2.67
C HIS A 134 -0.50 -25.47 3.59
N THR A 135 0.63 -26.19 3.58
CA THR A 135 0.74 -27.51 4.24
C THR A 135 1.92 -27.64 5.21
N GLU A 136 3.03 -26.93 4.97
CA GLU A 136 4.19 -26.91 5.86
C GLU A 136 4.62 -25.46 6.14
N ALA A 137 4.70 -25.11 7.42
CA ALA A 137 5.09 -23.77 7.85
C ALA A 137 6.57 -23.54 7.50
N TRP A 138 6.84 -22.53 6.66
CA TRP A 138 8.20 -22.16 6.34
C TRP A 138 8.90 -21.54 7.56
N PRO A 139 10.11 -21.98 7.95
CA PRO A 139 10.74 -21.58 9.20
C PRO A 139 11.00 -20.07 9.31
N HIS A 140 11.03 -19.34 8.19
CA HIS A 140 11.25 -17.90 8.16
C HIS A 140 9.98 -17.09 7.79
N GLN A 141 8.79 -17.69 7.91
CA GLN A 141 7.52 -17.02 7.58
C GLN A 141 7.36 -15.68 8.32
N GLY A 142 7.64 -15.62 9.62
CA GLY A 142 7.56 -14.36 10.37
C GLY A 142 8.53 -13.28 9.87
N GLN A 143 9.72 -13.66 9.39
CA GLN A 143 10.66 -12.71 8.78
C GLN A 143 10.14 -12.22 7.41
N LEU A 144 9.51 -13.11 6.64
CA LEU A 144 8.89 -12.78 5.35
C LEU A 144 7.75 -11.78 5.50
N GLU A 145 6.84 -12.05 6.45
CA GLU A 145 5.75 -11.13 6.79
C GLU A 145 6.29 -9.77 7.24
N ASN A 146 7.35 -9.78 8.05
CA ASN A 146 7.99 -8.55 8.52
C ASN A 146 8.62 -7.75 7.37
N VAL A 147 9.38 -8.38 6.47
CA VAL A 147 9.93 -7.71 5.27
C VAL A 147 8.80 -7.12 4.41
N THR A 148 7.73 -7.88 4.20
CA THR A 148 6.56 -7.44 3.43
C THR A 148 5.92 -6.21 4.08
N LEU A 149 5.71 -6.25 5.39
CA LEU A 149 5.14 -5.14 6.17
C LEU A 149 5.96 -3.85 6.03
N TYR A 150 7.30 -3.94 6.16
CA TYR A 150 8.18 -2.78 5.98
C TYR A 150 8.17 -2.27 4.54
N ALA A 151 8.15 -3.17 3.55
CA ALA A 151 8.12 -2.79 2.14
C ALA A 151 6.81 -2.06 1.77
N LEU A 152 5.66 -2.52 2.28
CA LEU A 152 4.38 -1.82 2.15
C LEU A 152 4.41 -0.44 2.81
N HIS A 153 5.02 -0.33 3.99
CA HIS A 153 5.17 0.96 4.67
C HIS A 153 6.08 1.94 3.92
N LEU A 154 7.13 1.44 3.25
CA LEU A 154 7.96 2.26 2.37
C LEU A 154 7.15 2.80 1.18
N CYS A 155 6.33 1.96 0.54
CA CYS A 155 5.42 2.42 -0.51
C CYS A 155 4.46 3.51 0.00
N GLU A 156 3.92 3.34 1.20
CA GLU A 156 3.03 4.34 1.82
C GLU A 156 3.75 5.69 2.00
N CYS A 157 4.99 5.67 2.49
CA CYS A 157 5.80 6.87 2.65
C CYS A 157 6.09 7.59 1.32
N LEU A 158 6.21 6.84 0.22
CA LEU A 158 6.50 7.38 -1.10
C LEU A 158 5.26 7.97 -1.78
N PHE A 159 4.11 7.31 -1.62
CA PHE A 159 2.88 7.65 -2.34
C PHE A 159 1.91 8.55 -1.54
N ASP A 160 2.12 8.69 -0.23
CA ASP A 160 1.43 9.66 0.63
C ASP A 160 2.39 10.24 1.70
N PRO A 161 3.37 11.08 1.29
CA PRO A 161 4.41 11.61 2.18
C PRO A 161 3.86 12.41 3.37
N TYR A 162 2.67 13.02 3.22
CA TYR A 162 1.99 13.80 4.26
C TYR A 162 0.98 12.99 5.07
N GLN A 163 0.88 11.68 4.83
CA GLN A 163 -0.04 10.75 5.51
C GLN A 163 -1.48 11.25 5.50
N THR A 164 -1.89 11.84 4.37
CA THR A 164 -3.23 12.35 4.11
C THR A 164 -4.29 11.34 4.49
N TRP A 165 -4.12 10.09 4.06
CA TRP A 165 -5.06 9.00 4.36
C TRP A 165 -5.25 8.80 5.85
N ARG A 166 -4.16 8.67 6.61
CA ARG A 166 -4.22 8.46 8.07
C ARG A 166 -4.81 9.66 8.80
N ARG A 167 -4.49 10.88 8.34
CA ARG A 167 -5.02 12.13 8.92
C ARG A 167 -6.54 12.19 8.73
N GLN A 168 -7.02 11.90 7.52
CA GLN A 168 -8.46 11.81 7.25
C GLN A 168 -9.14 10.74 8.11
N LEU A 169 -8.54 9.56 8.24
CA LEU A 169 -9.06 8.50 9.13
C LEU A 169 -9.10 8.89 10.62
N SER A 170 -8.24 9.82 11.06
CA SER A 170 -8.29 10.38 12.42
C SER A 170 -9.32 11.51 12.60
N GLY A 171 -10.12 11.80 11.57
CA GLY A 171 -11.12 12.88 11.56
C GLY A 171 -10.54 14.26 11.20
N GLU A 172 -9.32 14.32 10.67
CA GLU A 172 -8.71 15.57 10.22
C GLU A 172 -9.14 15.92 8.78
N ILE A 173 -9.64 17.14 8.59
CA ILE A 173 -10.08 17.63 7.28
C ILE A 173 -8.88 18.14 6.48
N VAL A 174 -8.37 17.34 5.55
CA VAL A 174 -7.24 17.71 4.67
C VAL A 174 -7.74 18.27 3.34
N SER A 175 -7.95 19.59 3.30
CA SER A 175 -8.49 20.29 2.13
C SER A 175 -7.55 20.26 0.90
N ALA A 176 -8.12 20.35 -0.31
CA ALA A 176 -7.34 20.51 -1.54
C ALA A 176 -6.43 21.76 -1.52
N LYS A 177 -6.86 22.83 -0.84
CA LYS A 177 -6.08 24.07 -0.69
C LYS A 177 -4.83 23.85 0.17
N GLU A 178 -4.90 23.00 1.18
CA GLU A 178 -3.73 22.59 1.96
C GLU A 178 -2.79 21.74 1.12
N LYS A 179 -3.31 20.73 0.41
CA LYS A 179 -2.51 19.87 -0.47
C LYS A 179 -1.72 20.68 -1.50
N ASN A 180 -2.31 21.74 -2.05
CA ASN A 180 -1.66 22.66 -3.00
C ASN A 180 -0.50 23.48 -2.39
N LYS A 181 -0.37 23.54 -1.06
CA LYS A 181 0.73 24.22 -0.37
C LYS A 181 1.90 23.29 -0.04
N TYR A 182 1.73 21.98 -0.21
CA TYR A 182 2.78 21.02 0.07
C TYR A 182 4.01 21.29 -0.81
N LYS A 183 5.18 21.40 -0.17
CA LYS A 183 6.47 21.66 -0.85
C LYS A 183 6.84 20.51 -1.78
N PHE A 184 6.53 19.28 -1.38
CA PHE A 184 6.90 18.07 -2.09
C PHE A 184 5.64 17.38 -2.60
N ALA A 185 5.72 16.79 -3.79
CA ALA A 185 4.66 15.92 -4.29
C ALA A 185 5.02 14.46 -4.02
N PRO A 186 4.03 13.55 -3.93
CA PRO A 186 4.30 12.12 -3.85
C PRO A 186 5.08 11.62 -5.06
N ALA A 187 5.81 10.52 -4.89
CA ALA A 187 6.48 9.87 -6.02
C ALA A 187 5.46 9.40 -7.06
N ALA A 188 5.84 9.47 -8.34
CA ALA A 188 5.05 8.89 -9.41
C ALA A 188 4.86 7.38 -9.21
N LEU A 189 3.63 6.91 -9.32
CA LEU A 189 3.29 5.50 -9.18
C LEU A 189 3.82 4.69 -10.39
N PRO A 190 4.57 3.59 -10.18
CA PRO A 190 4.97 2.70 -11.27
C PRO A 190 3.76 2.01 -11.92
N LEU A 191 3.82 1.79 -13.24
CA LEU A 191 2.71 1.22 -14.00
C LEU A 191 2.42 -0.24 -13.58
N GLU A 192 3.46 -0.97 -13.19
CA GLU A 192 3.39 -2.35 -12.72
C GLU A 192 2.73 -2.50 -11.33
N PHE A 193 2.52 -1.40 -10.59
CA PHE A 193 2.02 -1.47 -9.22
C PHE A 193 0.58 -1.99 -9.15
N SER A 194 -0.28 -1.64 -10.12
CA SER A 194 -1.67 -2.13 -10.16
C SER A 194 -1.73 -3.65 -10.35
N SER A 195 -0.82 -4.22 -11.16
CA SER A 195 -0.71 -5.66 -11.35
C SER A 195 -0.24 -6.36 -10.08
N PHE A 196 0.76 -5.81 -9.38
CA PHE A 196 1.16 -6.33 -8.06
C PHE A 196 0.01 -6.33 -7.05
N PHE A 197 -0.76 -5.24 -7.00
CA PHE A 197 -1.88 -5.12 -6.07
C PHE A 197 -2.95 -6.18 -6.34
N GLU A 198 -3.30 -6.40 -7.61
CA GLU A 198 -4.22 -7.46 -8.02
C GLU A 198 -3.73 -8.85 -7.59
N GLU A 199 -2.44 -9.17 -7.84
CA GLU A 199 -1.83 -10.47 -7.46
C GLU A 199 -2.01 -10.78 -5.96
N CYS A 200 -2.12 -9.76 -5.11
CA CYS A 200 -2.29 -9.92 -3.66
C CYS A 200 -3.69 -10.38 -3.24
N PHE A 201 -4.71 -10.16 -4.08
CA PHE A 201 -6.12 -10.44 -3.77
C PHE A 201 -6.75 -11.49 -4.69
N GLU A 202 -5.97 -12.20 -5.53
CA GLU A 202 -6.46 -13.29 -6.39
C GLU A 202 -7.33 -14.32 -5.64
N THR A 203 -8.39 -14.83 -6.29
CA THR A 203 -9.44 -15.69 -5.71
C THR A 203 -8.95 -16.88 -4.87
N ASP A 204 -7.83 -17.48 -5.24
CA ASP A 204 -7.29 -18.69 -4.59
C ASP A 204 -6.18 -18.39 -3.57
N ARG A 205 -5.88 -17.11 -3.32
CA ARG A 205 -4.79 -16.68 -2.45
C ARG A 205 -5.28 -15.70 -1.40
N GLU A 206 -4.84 -15.91 -0.17
CA GLU A 206 -5.16 -15.04 0.96
C GLU A 206 -3.90 -14.80 1.78
N LEU A 207 -3.38 -13.57 1.68
CA LEU A 207 -2.30 -13.12 2.54
C LEU A 207 -2.79 -13.08 4.01
N PRO A 208 -1.87 -13.14 4.99
CA PRO A 208 -2.19 -12.85 6.39
C PRO A 208 -3.03 -11.56 6.53
N GLU A 209 -4.07 -11.59 7.35
CA GLU A 209 -5.05 -10.50 7.48
C GLU A 209 -4.40 -9.16 7.82
N CYS A 210 -3.35 -9.16 8.65
CA CYS A 210 -2.58 -7.96 8.97
C CYS A 210 -1.90 -7.31 7.75
N LEU A 211 -1.45 -8.11 6.77
CA LEU A 211 -0.86 -7.63 5.53
C LEU A 211 -1.93 -7.17 4.54
N GLN A 212 -3.09 -7.85 4.50
CA GLN A 212 -4.25 -7.38 3.73
C GLN A 212 -4.69 -6.00 4.20
N LEU A 213 -4.84 -5.80 5.52
CA LEU A 213 -5.19 -4.50 6.10
C LEU A 213 -4.17 -3.42 5.71
N ARG A 214 -2.87 -3.73 5.78
CA ARG A 214 -1.80 -2.81 5.37
C ARG A 214 -1.82 -2.47 3.88
N LEU A 215 -2.15 -3.44 3.01
CA LEU A 215 -2.35 -3.21 1.58
C LEU A 215 -3.54 -2.27 1.32
N ILE A 216 -4.65 -2.44 2.05
CA ILE A 216 -5.81 -1.53 1.93
C ILE A 216 -5.46 -0.12 2.41
N HIS A 217 -4.72 0.03 3.52
CA HIS A 217 -4.22 1.35 3.93
C HIS A 217 -3.28 1.97 2.89
N LEU A 218 -2.42 1.17 2.26
CA LEU A 218 -1.55 1.64 1.19
C LEU A 218 -2.35 2.12 -0.02
N LEU A 219 -3.43 1.42 -0.38
CA LEU A 219 -4.32 1.85 -1.45
C LEU A 219 -4.98 3.20 -1.11
N GLY A 220 -5.54 3.33 0.09
CA GLY A 220 -6.11 4.59 0.57
C GLY A 220 -5.09 5.73 0.56
N ALA A 221 -3.84 5.46 0.96
CA ALA A 221 -2.72 6.39 0.88
C ALA A 221 -2.43 6.82 -0.57
N ILE A 222 -2.32 5.87 -1.51
CA ILE A 222 -2.09 6.17 -2.94
C ILE A 222 -3.21 7.05 -3.51
N ILE A 223 -4.46 6.75 -3.17
CA ILE A 223 -5.63 7.51 -3.64
C ILE A 223 -5.65 8.93 -3.05
N SER A 224 -5.36 9.04 -1.76
CA SER A 224 -5.47 10.31 -1.02
C SER A 224 -4.29 11.25 -1.27
N GLY A 225 -3.11 10.69 -1.54
CA GLY A 225 -1.86 11.41 -1.69
C GLY A 225 -1.74 12.18 -3.00
N SER A 226 -2.19 11.61 -4.13
CA SER A 226 -2.11 12.27 -5.44
C SER A 226 -3.26 11.87 -6.36
N LYS A 227 -3.93 12.87 -6.96
CA LYS A 227 -4.99 12.64 -7.96
C LYS A 227 -4.48 11.83 -9.17
N GLN A 228 -3.24 12.04 -9.60
CA GLN A 228 -2.66 11.32 -10.73
C GLN A 228 -2.46 9.84 -10.38
N ASN A 229 -1.86 9.55 -9.21
CA ASN A 229 -1.65 8.18 -8.76
C ASN A 229 -2.99 7.47 -8.48
N ALA A 230 -3.96 8.20 -7.93
CA ALA A 230 -5.31 7.71 -7.68
C ALA A 230 -6.01 7.25 -8.96
N LEU A 231 -5.98 8.08 -10.01
CA LEU A 231 -6.55 7.73 -11.31
C LEU A 231 -5.83 6.53 -11.94
N GLN A 232 -4.52 6.43 -11.77
CA GLN A 232 -3.74 5.28 -12.25
C GLN A 232 -4.06 3.99 -11.48
N MET A 233 -4.29 4.05 -10.16
CA MET A 233 -4.71 2.86 -9.39
C MET A 233 -6.17 2.47 -9.57
N THR A 234 -7.03 3.42 -9.94
CA THR A 234 -8.47 3.16 -10.11
C THR A 234 -8.71 2.43 -11.44
N THR A 235 -8.40 1.14 -11.45
CA THR A 235 -8.55 0.23 -12.60
C THR A 235 -9.64 -0.81 -12.34
N PRO A 236 -10.21 -1.44 -13.39
CA PRO A 236 -11.22 -2.49 -13.19
C PRO A 236 -10.73 -3.62 -12.28
N LEU A 237 -9.46 -3.99 -12.39
CA LEU A 237 -8.83 -5.09 -11.65
C LEU A 237 -8.69 -4.77 -10.16
N VAL A 238 -8.27 -3.55 -9.82
CA VAL A 238 -8.19 -3.11 -8.42
C VAL A 238 -9.58 -3.03 -7.80
N VAL A 239 -10.59 -2.54 -8.54
CA VAL A 239 -11.99 -2.52 -8.07
C VAL A 239 -12.49 -3.94 -7.82
N GLU A 240 -12.24 -4.88 -8.73
CA GLU A 240 -12.61 -6.29 -8.54
C GLU A 240 -11.94 -6.90 -7.31
N GLY A 241 -10.66 -6.61 -7.08
CA GLY A 241 -9.93 -7.01 -5.87
C GLY A 241 -10.59 -6.52 -4.58
N LEU A 242 -10.99 -5.25 -4.51
CA LEU A 242 -11.71 -4.72 -3.35
C LEU A 242 -13.06 -5.39 -3.14
N MET A 243 -13.82 -5.62 -4.22
CA MET A 243 -15.10 -6.33 -4.13
C MET A 243 -14.91 -7.77 -3.64
N LEU A 244 -13.82 -8.42 -4.02
CA LEU A 244 -13.46 -9.76 -3.55
C LEU A 244 -13.10 -9.75 -2.05
N VAL A 245 -12.38 -8.74 -1.55
CA VAL A 245 -12.13 -8.56 -0.11
C VAL A 245 -13.44 -8.42 0.66
N LEU A 246 -14.36 -7.56 0.19
CA LEU A 246 -15.68 -7.39 0.82
C LEU A 246 -16.50 -8.70 0.83
N ARG A 247 -16.53 -9.41 -0.30
CA ARG A 247 -17.20 -10.73 -0.40
C ARG A 247 -16.61 -11.73 0.58
N ARG A 248 -15.27 -11.86 0.60
CA ARG A 248 -14.55 -12.76 1.51
C ARG A 248 -14.79 -12.42 2.97
N TRP A 249 -14.94 -11.14 3.30
CA TRP A 249 -15.24 -10.73 4.66
C TRP A 249 -16.63 -11.24 5.11
N CYS A 250 -17.62 -11.17 4.21
CA CYS A 250 -18.99 -11.62 4.44
C CYS A 250 -19.16 -13.15 4.48
N LEU A 251 -18.25 -13.93 3.87
CA LEU A 251 -18.37 -15.39 3.85
C LEU A 251 -18.38 -15.98 5.28
N PRO A 252 -19.15 -17.07 5.51
CA PRO A 252 -19.09 -17.85 6.74
C PRO A 252 -17.66 -18.33 6.95
N ALA A 253 -17.01 -17.85 8.02
CA ALA A 253 -15.64 -18.27 8.32
C ALA A 253 -15.68 -19.67 8.97
N SER A 254 -14.81 -20.58 8.54
CA SER A 254 -14.50 -21.81 9.31
C SER A 254 -13.54 -21.54 10.49
N GLY A 255 -13.27 -20.27 10.80
CA GLY A 255 -12.17 -19.81 11.67
C GLY A 255 -12.52 -18.55 12.46
N PRO A 256 -11.52 -17.83 13.00
CA PRO A 256 -11.73 -16.66 13.83
C PRO A 256 -12.52 -15.56 13.10
N THR A 257 -13.20 -14.72 13.88
CA THR A 257 -13.90 -13.54 13.37
C THR A 257 -12.92 -12.61 12.68
N LYS A 258 -13.24 -12.22 11.44
CA LYS A 258 -12.43 -11.29 10.65
C LYS A 258 -12.43 -9.90 11.29
N ASP A 259 -11.32 -9.20 11.16
CA ASP A 259 -11.10 -7.85 11.67
C ASP A 259 -12.11 -6.88 11.01
N PRO A 260 -12.93 -6.16 11.79
CA PRO A 260 -13.83 -5.14 11.25
C PRO A 260 -13.09 -3.99 10.57
N GLN A 261 -11.82 -3.72 10.92
CA GLN A 261 -11.04 -2.67 10.26
C GLN A 261 -10.81 -2.98 8.79
N LEU A 262 -10.63 -4.26 8.42
CA LEU A 262 -10.44 -4.63 7.02
C LEU A 262 -11.67 -4.27 6.18
N LEU A 263 -12.88 -4.50 6.72
CA LEU A 263 -14.14 -4.10 6.09
C LEU A 263 -14.22 -2.58 5.93
N GLN A 264 -14.06 -1.85 7.04
CA GLN A 264 -14.18 -0.39 7.07
C GLN A 264 -13.19 0.29 6.12
N MET A 265 -11.92 -0.09 6.17
CA MET A 265 -10.89 0.52 5.33
C MET A 265 -11.08 0.19 3.84
N THR A 266 -11.62 -1.00 3.53
CA THR A 266 -11.95 -1.37 2.15
C THR A 266 -13.10 -0.51 1.63
N LEU A 267 -14.16 -0.31 2.42
CA LEU A 267 -15.26 0.59 2.07
C LEU A 267 -14.78 2.03 1.87
N LYS A 268 -14.03 2.58 2.83
CA LYS A 268 -13.45 3.93 2.72
C LYS A 268 -12.58 4.10 1.47
N SER A 269 -11.84 3.07 1.09
CA SER A 269 -11.04 3.07 -0.15
C SER A 269 -11.93 3.11 -1.40
N VAL A 270 -13.04 2.37 -1.43
CA VAL A 270 -14.02 2.40 -2.54
C VAL A 270 -14.66 3.79 -2.64
N VAL A 271 -15.09 4.37 -1.52
CA VAL A 271 -15.64 5.73 -1.45
C VAL A 271 -14.64 6.76 -1.98
N SER A 272 -13.39 6.69 -1.51
CA SER A 272 -12.30 7.56 -1.99
C SER A 272 -12.07 7.44 -3.50
N MET A 273 -12.15 6.23 -4.09
CA MET A 273 -12.08 6.06 -5.55
C MET A 273 -13.23 6.78 -6.26
N VAL A 274 -14.46 6.65 -5.75
CA VAL A 274 -15.63 7.30 -6.33
C VAL A 274 -15.46 8.83 -6.32
N HIS A 275 -14.95 9.43 -5.25
CA HIS A 275 -14.70 10.87 -5.18
C HIS A 275 -13.63 11.35 -6.16
N VAL A 276 -12.54 10.59 -6.29
CA VAL A 276 -11.51 10.88 -7.30
C VAL A 276 -12.11 10.83 -8.71
N LEU A 277 -12.93 9.83 -9.02
CA LEU A 277 -13.58 9.73 -10.32
C LEU A 277 -14.57 10.87 -10.55
N HIS A 278 -15.41 11.19 -9.57
CA HIS A 278 -16.42 12.25 -9.64
C HIS A 278 -15.81 13.61 -9.95
N THR A 279 -14.68 13.93 -9.31
CA THR A 279 -13.94 15.19 -9.51
C THR A 279 -12.99 15.17 -10.73
N SER A 280 -12.95 14.07 -11.50
CA SER A 280 -12.09 13.91 -12.68
C SER A 280 -12.88 13.95 -13.98
N SER A 281 -12.24 14.36 -15.07
CA SER A 281 -12.89 14.34 -16.39
C SER A 281 -13.04 12.90 -16.91
N PRO A 282 -14.11 12.56 -17.66
CA PRO A 282 -14.31 11.20 -18.19
C PRO A 282 -13.12 10.66 -19.00
N SER A 283 -12.43 11.52 -19.76
CA SER A 283 -11.25 11.13 -20.55
C SER A 283 -10.04 10.68 -19.73
N GLN A 284 -10.02 10.97 -18.43
CA GLN A 284 -8.94 10.58 -17.52
C GLN A 284 -9.25 9.30 -16.74
N ARG A 285 -10.48 8.79 -16.81
CA ARG A 285 -10.95 7.67 -15.99
C ARG A 285 -10.68 6.35 -16.72
N ALA A 286 -10.11 5.38 -16.02
CA ALA A 286 -10.05 4.00 -16.51
C ALA A 286 -11.33 3.20 -16.15
N VAL A 287 -12.12 3.68 -15.18
CA VAL A 287 -13.34 3.05 -14.69
C VAL A 287 -14.44 4.10 -14.54
N GLU A 288 -15.66 3.75 -14.90
CA GLU A 288 -16.83 4.59 -14.65
C GLU A 288 -17.40 4.34 -13.24
N ILE A 289 -17.88 5.41 -12.59
CA ILE A 289 -18.51 5.34 -11.25
C ILE A 289 -19.62 4.28 -11.22
N ARG A 290 -20.42 4.22 -12.29
CA ARG A 290 -21.49 3.23 -12.45
C ARG A 290 -20.97 1.78 -12.34
N ALA A 291 -19.80 1.47 -12.91
CA ALA A 291 -19.25 0.12 -12.87
C ALA A 291 -18.80 -0.28 -11.45
N ILE A 292 -18.28 0.67 -10.67
CA ILE A 292 -17.95 0.47 -9.25
C ILE A 292 -19.23 0.17 -8.47
N LEU A 293 -20.26 1.01 -8.61
CA LEU A 293 -21.54 0.83 -7.93
C LEU A 293 -22.21 -0.50 -8.32
N GLU A 294 -22.24 -0.86 -9.60
CA GLU A 294 -22.77 -2.15 -10.06
C GLU A 294 -22.01 -3.33 -9.45
N SER A 295 -20.68 -3.26 -9.38
CA SER A 295 -19.85 -4.32 -8.78
C SER A 295 -20.09 -4.44 -7.28
N PHE A 296 -20.27 -3.30 -6.62
CA PHE A 296 -20.60 -3.20 -5.21
C PHE A 296 -22.00 -3.74 -4.90
N PHE A 297 -23.02 -3.39 -5.67
CA PHE A 297 -24.37 -3.94 -5.53
C PHE A 297 -24.39 -5.46 -5.75
N LYS A 298 -23.52 -6.01 -6.61
CA LYS A 298 -23.36 -7.47 -6.72
C LYS A 298 -22.81 -8.10 -5.43
N VAL A 299 -21.99 -7.39 -4.65
CA VAL A 299 -21.54 -7.86 -3.33
C VAL A 299 -22.70 -7.85 -2.34
N LEU A 300 -23.44 -6.75 -2.26
CA LEU A 300 -24.57 -6.60 -1.33
C LEU A 300 -25.74 -7.56 -1.57
N ASN A 301 -25.95 -7.88 -2.84
CA ASN A 301 -27.01 -8.77 -3.31
C ASN A 301 -26.44 -10.12 -3.77
N ALA A 302 -25.25 -10.49 -3.28
CA ALA A 302 -24.75 -11.84 -3.48
C ALA A 302 -25.65 -12.80 -2.70
N ASP A 303 -26.75 -13.22 -3.31
CA ASP A 303 -27.58 -14.29 -2.80
C ASP A 303 -26.70 -15.54 -2.76
N GLN A 304 -26.42 -16.06 -1.57
CA GLN A 304 -25.96 -17.43 -1.50
C GLN A 304 -27.13 -18.29 -2.01
N PRO A 305 -26.94 -19.15 -3.01
CA PRO A 305 -28.01 -20.05 -3.41
C PRO A 305 -28.45 -20.81 -2.17
N LEU A 306 -29.76 -20.92 -1.96
CA LEU A 306 -30.39 -21.82 -0.99
C LEU A 306 -29.93 -23.29 -1.11
N ALA A 307 -29.00 -23.60 -2.02
CA ALA A 307 -28.40 -24.90 -2.31
C ALA A 307 -27.27 -25.32 -1.36
N SER A 308 -26.90 -24.56 -0.34
CA SER A 308 -26.30 -25.14 0.89
C SER A 308 -27.42 -25.70 1.78
N LEU A 309 -28.25 -26.57 1.18
CA LEU A 309 -29.31 -27.35 1.82
C LEU A 309 -28.72 -28.69 2.27
N GLU A 310 -27.63 -28.65 3.03
CA GLU A 310 -27.10 -29.78 3.81
C GLU A 310 -26.22 -29.25 4.96
N GLY A 311 -26.76 -28.27 5.67
CA GLY A 311 -26.13 -27.59 6.80
C GLY A 311 -26.66 -26.17 6.84
N SER A 312 -27.48 -25.86 7.85
CA SER A 312 -28.06 -24.53 8.06
C SER A 312 -27.03 -23.44 7.73
N PRO A 313 -27.30 -22.47 6.83
CA PRO A 313 -26.48 -21.28 6.75
C PRO A 313 -26.49 -20.66 8.16
N GLY A 314 -25.32 -20.61 8.80
CA GLY A 314 -25.23 -20.18 10.19
C GLY A 314 -25.66 -18.71 10.33
N PRO A 315 -26.24 -18.29 11.47
CA PRO A 315 -26.75 -16.92 11.71
C PRO A 315 -25.71 -15.79 11.53
N HIS A 316 -24.44 -16.13 11.35
CA HIS A 316 -23.31 -15.21 11.35
C HIS A 316 -23.04 -14.50 9.99
N TRP A 317 -23.50 -15.03 8.86
CA TRP A 317 -23.30 -14.35 7.55
C TRP A 317 -24.30 -13.20 7.35
N GLU A 318 -25.54 -13.36 7.81
CA GLU A 318 -26.57 -12.31 7.77
C GLU A 318 -26.15 -11.11 8.61
N GLU A 319 -25.61 -11.36 9.81
CA GLU A 319 -25.07 -10.34 10.70
C GLU A 319 -23.90 -9.57 10.08
N LYS A 320 -22.98 -10.27 9.39
CA LYS A 320 -21.90 -9.64 8.62
C LYS A 320 -22.42 -8.80 7.45
N LEU A 321 -23.43 -9.27 6.72
CA LEU A 321 -24.04 -8.51 5.63
C LEU A 321 -24.77 -7.27 6.16
N ILE A 322 -25.44 -7.38 7.32
CA ILE A 322 -26.01 -6.23 8.03
C ILE A 322 -24.90 -5.26 8.42
N THR A 323 -23.78 -5.76 8.96
CA THR A 323 -22.62 -4.93 9.34
C THR A 323 -22.05 -4.19 8.13
N LEU A 324 -21.88 -4.86 6.99
CA LEU A 324 -21.48 -4.23 5.73
C LEU A 324 -22.46 -3.12 5.33
N ARG A 325 -23.77 -3.38 5.39
CA ARG A 325 -24.82 -2.40 5.04
C ARG A 325 -24.89 -1.23 6.01
N VAL A 326 -24.63 -1.43 7.30
CA VAL A 326 -24.60 -0.36 8.30
C VAL A 326 -23.38 0.53 8.09
N ASN A 327 -22.19 -0.05 7.97
CA ASN A 327 -20.97 0.73 7.74
C ASN A 327 -21.08 1.54 6.43
N MET A 328 -21.69 0.98 5.39
CA MET A 328 -21.98 1.76 4.18
C MET A 328 -22.79 3.04 4.43
N LEU A 329 -23.85 2.95 5.23
CA LEU A 329 -24.74 4.08 5.48
C LEU A 329 -24.05 5.15 6.33
N GLU A 330 -23.19 4.75 7.25
CA GLU A 330 -22.39 5.66 8.08
C GLU A 330 -21.36 6.44 7.26
N GLU A 331 -20.77 5.82 6.22
CA GLU A 331 -19.82 6.50 5.32
C GLU A 331 -20.50 7.52 4.37
N GLU A 332 -21.83 7.50 4.22
CA GLU A 332 -22.57 8.50 3.43
C GLU A 332 -22.88 9.79 4.22
N GLU A 333 -22.88 9.75 5.57
CA GLU A 333 -23.28 10.89 6.42
C GLU A 333 -22.12 11.85 6.79
N GLU A 334 -20.85 11.45 6.69
CA GLU A 334 -19.70 12.31 7.07
C GLU A 334 -19.31 13.37 6.01
N GLU A 335 -19.88 13.31 4.80
CA GLU A 335 -19.40 14.13 3.66
C GLU A 335 -20.38 15.20 3.13
N GLU A 336 -21.60 15.32 3.66
CA GLU A 336 -22.52 16.41 3.26
C GLU A 336 -21.97 17.82 3.59
N GLU A 337 -20.97 17.95 4.48
CA GLU A 337 -20.28 19.23 4.75
C GLU A 337 -19.22 19.59 3.70
N GLU A 338 -18.70 18.64 2.91
CA GLU A 338 -17.67 18.90 1.89
C GLU A 338 -18.24 19.60 0.64
N GLU A 339 -19.48 19.29 0.26
CA GLU A 339 -20.11 19.89 -0.91
C GLU A 339 -20.55 21.33 -0.64
N ASP A 340 -21.16 21.64 0.51
CA ASP A 340 -21.75 22.95 0.79
C ASP A 340 -20.71 24.09 0.78
N VAL A 341 -19.43 23.80 1.10
CA VAL A 341 -18.35 24.78 1.04
C VAL A 341 -17.88 25.05 -0.40
N CYS A 342 -17.93 24.04 -1.29
CA CYS A 342 -17.63 24.23 -2.72
C CYS A 342 -18.79 24.92 -3.46
N TRP A 343 -20.05 24.65 -3.11
CA TRP A 343 -21.23 25.29 -3.69
C TRP A 343 -21.32 26.79 -3.35
N ALA A 344 -20.79 27.23 -2.21
CA ALA A 344 -20.84 28.63 -1.79
C ALA A 344 -19.93 29.59 -2.60
N TYR A 345 -18.87 29.10 -3.27
CA TYR A 345 -17.88 29.95 -3.93
C TYR A 345 -17.84 29.86 -5.48
N GLY A 346 -18.70 29.03 -6.09
CA GLY A 346 -18.73 28.80 -7.55
C GLY A 346 -20.03 29.26 -8.22
N GLY A 347 -20.13 30.54 -8.57
CA GLY A 347 -21.29 31.06 -9.31
C GLY A 347 -21.32 30.66 -10.78
N HIS A 348 -22.19 29.70 -11.17
CA HIS A 348 -23.10 29.79 -12.32
C HIS A 348 -24.05 28.57 -12.35
N GLN A 349 -25.36 28.87 -12.33
CA GLN A 349 -26.47 27.92 -12.26
C GLN A 349 -26.60 27.01 -13.50
N ARG A 350 -26.64 25.70 -13.28
CA ARG A 350 -27.67 24.80 -13.86
C ARG A 350 -28.08 23.79 -12.79
N ARG A 351 -29.32 23.93 -12.29
CA ARG A 351 -29.93 22.94 -11.38
C ARG A 351 -30.16 21.64 -12.13
N CYS A 352 -29.47 20.58 -11.72
CA CYS A 352 -29.94 19.21 -11.90
C CYS A 352 -30.46 18.75 -10.55
N HIS A 353 -31.78 18.72 -10.39
CA HIS A 353 -32.41 18.10 -9.22
C HIS A 353 -32.16 16.59 -9.29
N VAL A 354 -31.39 16.05 -8.34
CA VAL A 354 -31.44 14.63 -8.02
C VAL A 354 -32.70 14.41 -7.17
N PRO A 355 -33.61 13.48 -7.54
CA PRO A 355 -34.81 13.23 -6.75
C PRO A 355 -34.43 12.51 -5.45
N ARG A 356 -34.91 13.02 -4.31
CA ARG A 356 -34.93 12.27 -3.05
C ARG A 356 -35.71 10.96 -3.26
N MET A 357 -35.05 9.82 -3.13
CA MET A 357 -35.74 8.55 -2.96
C MET A 357 -36.35 8.55 -1.55
N SER A 358 -37.64 8.87 -1.48
CA SER A 358 -38.46 8.62 -0.30
C SER A 358 -38.61 7.12 -0.15
N VAL A 359 -37.98 6.54 0.88
CA VAL A 359 -38.32 5.19 1.35
C VAL A 359 -39.73 5.26 1.94
N ARG A 360 -40.66 4.53 1.33
CA ARG A 360 -41.94 4.13 1.93
C ARG A 360 -42.03 2.62 1.89
#